data_AF-A0A2H6NKK5-F1
#
_entry.id   AF-A0A2H6NKK5-F1
#
_cell.length_a   1.000
_cell.length_b   1.000
_cell.length_c   1.000
_cell.angle_alpha   90.00
_cell.angle_beta   90.00
_cell.angle_gamma   90.00
#
_symmetry.space_group_name_H-M   'P 1'
#
loop_
_entity.id
_entity.type
_entity.pdbx_description
1 polymer ?
#
loop_
_entity_poly.entity_id
_entity_poly.type
_entity_poly.pdbx_seq_one_letter_code
_entity_poly.pdbx_strand_id
1 'polypeptide(L)'
;ASLPITSGGSYQVLVNNVFYFTQRVVDKLWQGMFNKESKLLIDFTLQLIAQSKRRSQGLSLDAIYHCLNRTILYQFSRPHKTVPQQVALLDSLRMLTVNRTLILG
;
A
#
# COMPACT_ATOMS: atom_id res chain seq x y z
N ALA A 1 -10.59 -13.43 -12.60
CA ALA A 1 -10.66 -14.50 -11.58
C ALA A 1 -9.28 -14.67 -10.97
N SER A 2 -9.16 -14.85 -9.65
CA SER A 2 -7.88 -15.14 -8.98
C SER A 2 -7.54 -16.62 -9.11
N LEU A 3 -6.29 -16.95 -9.44
CA LEU A 3 -5.81 -18.33 -9.54
C LEU A 3 -5.94 -19.04 -8.19
N PRO A 4 -6.40 -20.30 -8.15
CA PRO A 4 -6.42 -21.09 -6.92
C PRO A 4 -4.98 -21.38 -6.47
N ILE A 5 -4.78 -21.48 -5.15
CA ILE A 5 -3.51 -21.95 -4.60
C ILE A 5 -3.34 -23.41 -5.01
N THR A 6 -2.18 -23.74 -5.59
CA THR A 6 -1.84 -25.10 -6.00
C THR A 6 -1.81 -26.03 -4.79
N SER A 7 -2.13 -27.31 -4.98
CA SER A 7 -2.04 -28.33 -3.93
C SER A 7 -0.68 -28.29 -3.21
N GLY A 8 -0.70 -28.16 -1.88
CA GLY A 8 0.50 -27.99 -1.04
C GLY A 8 0.91 -26.54 -0.76
N GLY A 9 0.25 -25.54 -1.35
CA GLY A 9 0.51 -24.13 -1.07
C GLY A 9 -0.17 -23.61 0.20
N SER A 10 0.40 -22.56 0.82
CA SER A 10 -0.15 -21.91 2.01
C SER A 10 -0.50 -20.46 1.74
N TYR A 11 -1.77 -20.10 1.98
CA TYR A 11 -2.25 -18.72 1.84
C TYR A 11 -1.49 -17.77 2.79
N GLN A 12 -1.19 -18.23 4.00
CA GLN A 12 -0.43 -17.46 4.98
C GLN A 12 0.97 -17.10 4.46
N VAL A 13 1.67 -18.09 3.89
CA VAL A 13 3.02 -17.90 3.32
C VAL A 13 2.96 -16.95 2.13
N LEU A 14 1.96 -17.12 1.25
CA LEU A 14 1.75 -16.23 0.11
C LEU A 14 1.56 -14.78 0.56
N VAL A 15 0.64 -14.52 1.50
CA VAL A 15 0.37 -13.17 2.01
C VAL A 15 1.62 -12.55 2.64
N ASN A 16 2.34 -13.31 3.48
CA ASN A 16 3.58 -12.85 4.10
C ASN A 16 4.64 -12.47 3.06
N ASN A 17 4.80 -13.27 2.00
CA ASN A 17 5.73 -12.96 0.91
C ASN A 17 5.33 -11.69 0.15
N VAL A 18 4.03 -11.48 -0.08
CA VAL A 18 3.53 -10.26 -0.73
C VAL A 18 3.72 -9.04 0.17
N PHE A 19 3.53 -9.18 1.49
CA PHE A 19 3.79 -8.10 2.46
C PHE A 19 5.27 -7.73 2.46
N TYR A 20 6.16 -8.72 2.51
CA TYR A 20 7.59 -8.51 2.41
C TYR A 20 8.01 -7.84 1.09
N PHE A 21 7.44 -8.29 -0.04
CA PHE A 21 7.64 -7.63 -1.33
C PHE A 21 7.23 -6.16 -1.28
N THR A 22 6.06 -5.87 -0.72
CA THR A 22 5.56 -4.50 -0.59
C THR A 22 6.51 -3.63 0.23
N GLN A 23 7.05 -4.15 1.33
CA GLN A 23 8.07 -3.46 2.13
C GLN A 23 9.30 -3.10 1.29
N ARG A 24 9.83 -4.04 0.50
CA ARG A 24 10.99 -3.79 -0.37
C ARG A 24 10.70 -2.74 -1.43
N VAL A 25 9.49 -2.70 -1.99
CA VAL A 25 9.10 -1.68 -2.95
C VAL A 25 9.01 -0.30 -2.29
N VAL A 26 8.46 -0.22 -1.07
CA VAL A 26 8.45 1.03 -0.29
C VAL A 26 9.88 1.48 0.04
N ASP A 27 10.79 0.56 0.37
CA ASP A 27 12.20 0.91 0.57
C ASP A 27 12.82 1.54 -0.69
N LYS A 28 12.50 0.98 -1.87
CA LYS A 28 12.94 1.52 -3.16
C LYS A 28 12.31 2.87 -3.50
N LEU A 29 11.08 3.13 -3.07
CA LEU A 29 10.45 4.45 -3.15
C LEU A 29 11.25 5.48 -2.34
N TRP A 30 11.56 5.17 -1.08
CA TRP A 30 12.33 6.07 -0.21
C TRP A 30 13.75 6.32 -0.72
N GLN A 31 14.37 5.32 -1.34
CA GLN A 31 15.68 5.43 -1.99
C GLN A 31 15.66 6.20 -3.32
N GLY A 32 14.47 6.58 -3.83
CA GLY A 32 14.35 7.25 -5.13
C GLY A 32 14.59 6.32 -6.34
N MET A 33 14.57 4.99 -6.12
CA MET A 33 14.74 3.99 -7.19
C MET A 33 13.41 3.56 -7.82
N PHE A 34 12.27 3.97 -7.24
CA PHE A 34 10.95 3.70 -7.78
C PHE A 34 10.52 4.83 -8.73
N ASN A 35 10.61 4.59 -10.03
CA ASN A 35 10.38 5.60 -11.08
C ASN A 35 8.90 5.78 -11.46
N LYS A 36 7.98 5.53 -10.53
CA LYS A 36 6.52 5.68 -10.72
C LYS A 36 5.95 6.53 -9.59
N GLU A 37 4.71 6.98 -9.77
CA GLU A 37 4.01 7.77 -8.77
C GLU A 37 3.76 6.95 -7.48
N SER A 38 4.04 7.55 -6.32
CA SER A 38 3.76 6.93 -5.01
C SER A 38 2.30 6.58 -4.81
N LYS A 39 1.37 7.31 -5.47
CA LYS A 39 -0.07 7.01 -5.48
C LYS A 39 -0.35 5.56 -5.88
N LEU A 40 0.38 5.02 -6.87
CA LEU A 40 0.22 3.65 -7.33
C LEU A 40 0.48 2.64 -6.20
N LEU A 41 1.49 2.91 -5.36
CA LEU A 41 1.80 2.06 -4.21
C LEU A 41 0.74 2.17 -3.11
N ILE A 42 0.16 3.36 -2.92
CA ILE A 42 -0.93 3.54 -1.96
C ILE A 42 -2.15 2.72 -2.40
N ASP A 43 -2.58 2.87 -3.66
CA ASP A 43 -3.74 2.15 -4.20
C ASP A 43 -3.52 0.63 -4.16
N PHE A 44 -2.33 0.16 -4.53
CA PHE A 44 -1.95 -1.25 -4.41
C PHE A 44 -2.03 -1.75 -2.96
N THR A 45 -1.50 -1.00 -2.01
CA THR A 45 -1.48 -1.36 -0.59
C THR A 45 -2.90 -1.42 0.00
N LEU A 46 -3.77 -0.47 -0.36
CA LEU A 46 -5.18 -0.48 0.06
C LEU A 46 -5.95 -1.69 -0.48
N GLN A 47 -5.75 -2.04 -1.75
CA GLN A 47 -6.36 -3.24 -2.32
C GLN A 47 -5.87 -4.51 -1.62
N LEU A 48 -4.57 -4.57 -1.29
CA LEU A 48 -3.98 -5.71 -0.60
C LEU A 48 -4.52 -5.87 0.83
N ILE A 49 -4.70 -4.78 1.57
CA ILE A 49 -5.34 -4.78 2.90
C ILE A 49 -6.78 -5.28 2.78
N ALA A 50 -7.56 -4.73 1.84
CA ALA A 50 -8.95 -5.12 1.63
C ALA A 50 -9.11 -6.62 1.28
N GLN A 51 -8.21 -7.15 0.44
CA GLN A 51 -8.21 -8.56 0.08
C GLN A 51 -7.80 -9.46 1.26
N SER A 52 -6.80 -9.04 2.03
CA SER A 52 -6.31 -9.80 3.20
C SER A 52 -7.39 -9.91 4.27
N LYS A 53 -8.07 -8.80 4.61
CA LYS A 53 -9.21 -8.77 5.55
C LYS A 53 -10.37 -9.69 5.11
N ARG A 54 -10.61 -9.83 3.81
CA ARG A 54 -11.71 -10.68 3.28
C ARG A 54 -11.40 -12.18 3.33
N ARG A 55 -10.12 -12.57 3.19
CA ARG A 55 -9.72 -13.97 2.96
C ARG A 55 -9.17 -14.67 4.19
N SER A 56 -8.67 -13.95 5.18
CA SER A 56 -8.06 -14.58 6.35
C SER A 56 -8.44 -13.87 7.65
N GLN A 57 -9.02 -14.65 8.56
CA GLN A 57 -9.21 -14.26 9.96
C GLN A 57 -7.92 -14.58 10.73
N GLY A 58 -7.32 -13.59 11.39
CA GLY A 58 -6.13 -13.76 12.23
C GLY A 58 -4.78 -13.42 11.58
N LEU A 59 -4.76 -12.91 10.34
CA LEU A 59 -3.54 -12.38 9.72
C LEU A 59 -3.19 -11.01 10.33
N SER A 60 -1.96 -10.86 10.86
CA SER A 60 -1.47 -9.53 11.27
C SER A 60 -1.29 -8.65 10.03
N LEU A 61 -1.85 -7.46 10.08
CA LEU A 61 -1.75 -6.44 9.02
C LEU A 61 -0.72 -5.35 9.35
N ASP A 62 0.00 -5.47 10.48
CA ASP A 62 0.87 -4.42 10.99
C ASP A 62 1.95 -4.03 9.97
N ALA A 63 2.55 -5.04 9.32
CA ALA A 63 3.56 -4.85 8.30
C ALA A 63 3.05 -4.03 7.11
N ILE A 64 1.81 -4.29 6.66
CA ILE A 64 1.24 -3.65 5.48
C ILE A 64 0.67 -2.26 5.81
N TYR A 65 0.13 -2.09 7.02
CA TYR A 65 -0.24 -0.77 7.56
C TYR A 65 0.98 0.14 7.71
N HIS A 66 2.10 -0.40 8.18
CA HIS A 66 3.34 0.34 8.25
C HIS A 66 3.85 0.76 6.85
N CYS A 67 3.71 -0.10 5.83
CA CYS A 67 4.01 0.27 4.44
C CYS A 67 3.13 1.41 3.94
N LEU A 68 1.83 1.34 4.21
CA LEU A 68 0.86 2.37 3.85
C LEU A 68 1.24 3.71 4.47
N ASN A 69 1.48 3.73 5.78
CA ASN A 69 1.86 4.94 6.51
C ASN A 69 3.16 5.55 5.99
N ARG A 70 4.18 4.73 5.70
CA ARG A 70 5.44 5.19 5.10
C ARG A 70 5.26 5.76 3.69
N THR A 71 4.36 5.20 2.89
CA THR A 71 4.09 5.68 1.53
C THR A 71 3.32 7.00 1.56
N ILE A 72 2.35 7.12 2.47
CA ILE A 72 1.63 8.37 2.74
C ILE A 72 2.61 9.45 3.19
N LEU A 73 3.45 9.14 4.19
CA LEU A 73 4.46 10.09 4.68
C LEU A 73 5.42 10.51 3.56
N TYR A 74 5.84 9.59 2.70
CA TYR A 74 6.66 9.92 1.54
C TYR A 74 5.96 10.94 0.64
N GLN A 75 4.68 10.73 0.31
CA GLN A 75 3.91 11.64 -0.53
C GLN A 75 3.83 13.04 0.08
N PHE A 76 3.56 13.16 1.39
CA PHE A 76 3.35 14.46 2.04
C PHE A 76 4.63 15.19 2.46
N SER A 77 5.74 14.48 2.66
CA SER A 77 7.02 15.07 3.10
C SER A 77 7.83 15.69 1.97
N ARG A 78 7.50 15.41 0.71
CA ARG A 78 8.19 15.97 -0.47
C ARG A 78 7.70 17.39 -0.77
N PRO A 79 8.55 18.28 -1.28
CA PRO A 79 8.13 19.62 -1.69
C PRO A 79 7.24 19.57 -2.95
N HIS A 80 6.07 20.22 -2.90
CA HIS A 80 5.13 20.36 -4.02
C HIS A 80 5.16 21.79 -4.53
N LYS A 81 6.05 22.05 -5.49
CA LYS A 81 6.34 23.42 -5.98
C LYS A 81 5.46 23.82 -7.16
N THR A 82 4.90 22.87 -7.89
CA THR A 82 4.10 23.14 -9.10
C THR A 82 2.61 22.93 -8.84
N VAL A 83 1.76 23.63 -9.59
CA VAL A 83 0.29 23.47 -9.52
C VAL A 83 -0.14 22.01 -9.74
N PRO A 84 0.37 21.26 -10.74
CA PRO A 84 0.04 19.85 -10.90
C PRO A 84 0.39 19.00 -9.68
N GLN A 85 1.53 19.27 -9.03
CA GLN A 85 1.92 18.57 -7.79
C GLN A 85 0.95 18.87 -6.64
N GLN A 86 0.46 20.10 -6.54
CA GLN A 86 -0.52 20.50 -5.52
C GLN A 86 -1.90 19.87 -5.77
N VAL A 87 -2.34 19.78 -7.04
CA VAL A 87 -3.59 19.09 -7.39
C VAL A 87 -3.49 17.59 -7.06
N ALA A 88 -2.39 16.93 -7.42
CA ALA A 88 -2.16 15.53 -7.09
C ALA A 88 -2.14 15.27 -5.56
N LEU A 89 -1.69 16.26 -4.79
CA LEU A 89 -1.73 16.21 -3.32
C LEU A 89 -3.17 16.24 -2.79
N LEU A 90 -4.01 17.13 -3.34
CA LEU A 90 -5.44 17.21 -2.98
C LEU A 90 -6.17 15.91 -3.29
N ASP A 91 -5.89 15.31 -4.45
CA ASP A 91 -6.46 14.01 -4.81
C ASP A 91 -6.00 12.89 -3.87
N SER A 92 -4.75 12.95 -3.41
CA SER A 92 -4.21 12.02 -2.42
C SER A 92 -4.90 12.18 -1.06
N LEU A 93 -5.09 13.42 -0.60
CA LEU A 93 -5.84 13.71 0.63
C LEU A 93 -7.29 13.22 0.55
N ARG A 94 -7.97 13.49 -0.58
CA ARG A 94 -9.33 13.01 -0.80
C ARG A 94 -9.41 11.49 -0.72
N MET A 95 -8.47 10.80 -1.35
CA MET A 95 -8.40 9.34 -1.30
C MET A 95 -8.24 8.83 0.14
N LEU A 96 -7.42 9.48 0.96
CA LEU A 96 -7.29 9.12 2.38
C LEU A 96 -8.60 9.31 3.14
N THR A 97 -9.29 10.43 2.92
CA THR A 97 -10.58 10.71 3.56
C THR A 97 -11.64 9.69 3.18
N VAL A 98 -11.70 9.29 1.90
CA VAL A 98 -12.66 8.27 1.42
C VAL A 98 -12.35 6.89 1.98
N ASN A 99 -11.06 6.53 2.12
CA ASN A 99 -10.63 5.23 2.63
C ASN A 99 -10.35 5.24 4.15
N ARG A 100 -10.84 6.24 4.89
CA ARG A 100 -10.50 6.46 6.31
C ARG A 100 -10.63 5.21 7.19
N THR A 101 -11.67 4.41 6.97
CA THR A 101 -11.95 3.20 7.75
C THR A 101 -10.91 2.10 7.49
N LEU A 102 -10.39 2.02 6.27
CA LEU A 102 -9.32 1.09 5.95
C LEU A 102 -7.99 1.56 6.53
N ILE A 103 -7.74 2.88 6.53
CA ILE A 103 -6.47 3.48 6.95
C ILE A 103 -6.34 3.57 8.47
N LEU A 104 -7.42 3.85 9.19
CA LEU A 104 -7.42 4.06 10.65
C LEU A 104 -7.63 2.78 11.47
N GLY A 105 -7.80 1.62 10.81
CA GLY A 105 -7.97 0.32 11.46
C GLY A 105 -9.41 -0.13 11.53
#